data_AF-A0A7X7K143-F1
#
_entry.id   AF-A0A7X7K143-F1
#
_cell.length_a   1.000
_cell.length_b   1.000
_cell.length_c   1.000
_cell.angle_alpha   90.00
_cell.angle_beta   90.00
_cell.angle_gamma   90.00
#
_symmetry.space_group_name_H-M   'P 1'
#
loop_
_entity.id
_entity.type
_entity.pdbx_description
1 polymer ?
#
loop_
_entity_poly.entity_id
_entity_poly.type
_entity_poly.pdbx_seq_one_letter_code
_entity_poly.pdbx_strand_id
1 'polypeptide(L)' 'SGDRQMSDDVTPDGERVERRVACEVYSRIVGYITPVGQWNRGKQQEQHDRKVYRVEDDE' A
#
# COMPACT_ATOMS: atom_id res chain seq x y z
N SER A 1 -22.26 12.65 28.15
CA SER A 1 -23.17 12.65 26.99
C SER A 1 -22.44 13.27 25.82
N GLY A 2 -22.23 12.51 24.75
CA GLY A 2 -21.46 12.91 23.58
C GLY A 2 -21.38 11.73 22.64
N ASP A 3 -22.53 11.37 22.08
CA ASP A 3 -22.67 10.31 21.08
C ASP A 3 -21.82 10.68 19.86
N ARG A 4 -20.77 9.89 19.61
CA ARG A 4 -19.84 10.13 18.51
C ARG A 4 -20.53 9.66 17.24
N GLN A 5 -21.16 10.59 16.54
CA GLN A 5 -21.91 10.36 15.32
C GLN A 5 -21.00 9.65 14.29
N MET A 6 -21.22 8.35 14.09
CA MET A 6 -20.62 7.60 13.00
C MET A 6 -21.29 8.12 11.73
N SER A 7 -20.56 8.88 10.92
CA SER A 7 -20.99 9.30 9.59
C SER A 7 -21.12 8.06 8.71
N ASP A 8 -22.34 7.55 8.56
CA ASP A 8 -22.62 6.37 7.76
C ASP A 8 -22.34 6.66 6.27
N ASP A 9 -21.46 5.86 5.68
CA ASP A 9 -21.07 5.86 4.27
C ASP A 9 -22.24 5.28 3.43
N VAL A 10 -23.32 6.06 3.30
CA VAL A 10 -24.56 5.64 2.62
C VAL A 10 -24.82 6.57 1.44
N THR A 11 -24.95 6.00 0.24
CA THR A 11 -25.35 6.75 -0.96
C THR A 11 -26.81 7.22 -0.85
N PRO A 12 -27.23 8.24 -1.62
CA PRO A 12 -28.58 8.80 -1.56
C PRO A 12 -29.70 7.75 -1.70
N ASP A 13 -29.43 6.64 -2.40
CA ASP A 13 -30.33 5.51 -2.64
C ASP A 13 -30.36 4.46 -1.51
N GLY A 14 -29.65 4.71 -0.39
CA GLY A 14 -29.66 3.83 0.78
C GLY A 14 -28.70 2.64 0.71
N GLU A 15 -27.81 2.60 -0.28
CA GLU A 15 -26.80 1.53 -0.38
C GLU A 15 -25.61 1.81 0.53
N ARG A 16 -25.13 0.77 1.22
CA ARG A 16 -23.97 0.87 2.11
C ARG A 16 -22.70 0.79 1.27
N VAL A 17 -21.89 1.84 1.33
CA VAL A 17 -20.62 1.89 0.61
C VAL A 17 -19.58 1.10 1.39
N GLU A 18 -19.00 0.09 0.74
CA GLU A 18 -17.90 -0.68 1.32
C GLU A 18 -16.62 0.16 1.29
N ARG A 19 -16.23 0.72 2.45
CA ARG A 19 -14.99 1.49 2.58
C ARG A 19 -13.77 0.59 2.47
N ARG A 20 -13.05 0.68 1.35
CA ARG A 20 -11.76 0.01 1.17
C ARG A 20 -10.64 0.87 1.71
N VAL A 21 -9.81 0.29 2.58
CA VAL A 21 -8.59 0.92 3.09
C VAL A 21 -7.40 0.37 2.31
N ALA A 22 -6.54 1.25 1.80
CA ALA A 22 -5.33 0.84 1.10
C ALA A 22 -4.35 0.17 2.08
N CYS A 23 -3.78 -0.97 1.68
CA CYS A 23 -2.72 -1.61 2.44
C CYS A 23 -1.40 -0.86 2.22
N GLU A 24 -0.69 -0.56 3.30
CA GLU A 24 0.65 0.01 3.22
C GLU A 24 1.67 -1.07 2.81
N VAL A 25 2.34 -0.85 1.68
CA VAL A 25 3.35 -1.77 1.16
C VAL A 25 4.73 -1.34 1.65
N TYR A 26 5.51 -2.30 2.15
CA TYR A 26 6.85 -2.08 2.69
C TYR A 26 7.89 -2.89 1.92
N SER A 27 9.09 -2.35 1.75
CA SER A 27 10.21 -3.05 1.11
C SER A 27 11.56 -2.68 1.72
N ARG A 28 12.53 -3.61 1.62
CA ARG A 28 13.88 -3.45 2.16
C ARG A 28 14.83 -3.00 1.04
N ILE A 29 15.29 -1.75 1.10
CA ILE A 29 16.17 -1.16 0.07
C ILE A 29 17.62 -1.02 0.53
N VAL A 30 17.87 -0.46 1.73
CA VAL A 30 19.21 -0.07 2.24
C VAL A 30 19.50 -0.64 3.64
N GLY A 31 19.08 -1.88 3.89
CA GLY A 31 19.32 -2.56 5.17
C GLY A 31 18.17 -2.50 6.16
N TYR A 32 17.23 -1.55 6.01
CA TYR A 32 15.98 -1.47 6.78
C TYR A 32 14.73 -1.41 5.87
N ILE A 33 13.56 -1.59 6.48
CA ILE A 33 12.26 -1.61 5.80
C ILE A 33 11.70 -0.18 5.72
N THR A 34 11.28 0.25 4.52
CA THR A 34 10.70 1.58 4.27
C THR A 34 9.36 1.45 3.52
N PRO A 35 8.34 2.27 3.83
CA PRO A 35 7.07 2.25 3.12
C PRO A 35 7.25 2.74 1.67
N VAL A 36 6.77 1.95 0.72
CA VAL A 36 6.94 2.19 -0.73
C VAL A 36 6.29 3.51 -1.15
N GLY A 37 5.17 3.87 -0.53
CA GLY A 37 4.46 5.13 -0.80
C GLY A 37 5.26 6.40 -0.48
N GLN A 38 6.34 6.31 0.31
CA GLN A 38 7.19 7.45 0.67
C GLN A 38 8.43 7.59 -0.20
N TRP A 39 8.61 6.74 -1.22
CA TRP A 39 9.82 6.78 -2.05
C TRP A 39 9.84 7.99 -2.97
N ASN A 40 10.97 8.71 -2.95
CA ASN A 40 11.22 9.75 -3.95
C ASN A 40 11.47 9.13 -5.34
N ARG A 41 11.44 9.97 -6.37
CA ARG A 41 11.63 9.54 -7.77
C ARG A 41 12.95 8.77 -7.99
N GLY A 42 14.02 9.16 -7.30
CA GLY A 42 15.32 8.48 -7.39
C GLY A 42 15.27 7.06 -6.85
N LYS A 43 14.64 6.83 -5.69
CA LYS A 43 14.48 5.48 -5.11
C LYS A 43 13.58 4.57 -5.94
N GLN A 44 12.55 5.12 -6.56
CA GLN A 44 11.71 4.36 -7.50
C GLN A 44 12.53 3.89 -8.71
N GLN A 45 13.35 4.78 -9.29
CA GLN A 45 14.25 4.44 -10.40
C GLN A 45 15.31 3.40 -9.98
N GLU A 46 15.98 3.64 -8.84
CA GLU A 46 16.95 2.69 -8.28
C GLU A 46 16.35 1.30 -8.06
N GLN A 47 15.09 1.20 -7.61
CA GLN A 47 14.39 -0.08 -7.43
C GLN A 47 14.06 -0.73 -8.78
N HIS A 48 13.59 0.04 -9.76
CA HIS A 48 13.27 -0.46 -11.10
C HIS A 48 14.50 -1.05 -11.80
N ASP A 49 15.66 -0.42 -11.63
CA ASP A 49 16.90 -0.84 -12.29
C ASP A 49 17.59 -2.02 -11.59
N ARG A 50 17.02 -2.53 -10.48
CA ARG A 50 17.56 -3.71 -9.77
C ARG A 50 17.45 -4.95 -10.64
N LYS A 51 18.56 -5.69 -10.73
CA LYS A 51 18.58 -7.02 -11.33
C LYS A 51 18.23 -8.05 -10.28
N VAL A 52 17.14 -8.79 -10.50
CA VAL A 52 16.79 -9.93 -9.66
C VAL A 52 17.61 -11.15 -10.10
N TYR A 53 18.04 -11.93 -9.12
CA TYR A 53 18.58 -13.25 -9.40
C TYR A 53 17.40 -14.18 -9.73
N ARG A 54 17.43 -14.82 -10.91
CA ARG A 54 16.47 -15.86 -11.26
C ARG A 54 16.98 -17.16 -10.70
N VAL A 55 16.24 -17.74 -9.76
CA VAL A 55 16.46 -19.12 -9.34
C VAL A 55 15.91 -20.00 -10.46
N GLU A 56 16.71 -20.93 -10.98
CA GLU A 56 16.19 -21.95 -11.89
C GLU A 56 15.31 -22.90 -11.06
N ASP A 57 14.12 -23.20 -11.55
CA ASP A 57 13.28 -24.23 -10.94
C ASP A 57 13.93 -25.59 -11.27
N ASP A 58 14.48 -26.27 -10.25
CA ASP A 58 14.96 -27.65 -10.37
C ASP A 58 13.74 -28.59 -10.48
N GLU A 59 13.31 -28.90 -11.71
CA GLU A 59 12.46 -30.07 -12.04
C GLU A 59 13.28 -31.16 -12.75
#